data_AF-A0AB38UHC9-F1
#
_entry.id   AF-A0AB38UHC9-F1
#
_cell.length_a   1.000
_cell.length_b   1.000
_cell.length_c   1.000
_cell.angle_alpha   90.00
_cell.angle_beta   90.00
_cell.angle_gamma   90.00
#
_symmetry.space_group_name_H-M   'P 1'
#
loop_
_entity.id
_entity.type
_entity.pdbx_description
1 polymer ?
#
loop_
_entity_poly.entity_id
_entity_poly.type
_entity_poly.pdbx_seq_one_letter_code
_entity_poly.pdbx_strand_id
1 'polypeptide(L)'
;MRLRKIWLLCNLVCIIPGAFAQQFIHPGVLHSEKSLERIKRLVDQKAQPAYGSYEILAKLPEARADYQMKGPFEIISRDGKYGYTKGPSERDFNSAYYNALLWKITGKKAHADKSMEIIRAYARTVRQIPPTNDAPLCAGLQGFILVNAAEIMRYTYMETHYPNGWSEQDTECVEAMFRKVFQPVLSKFFQTAPYTNGNWGIAVAKAQLSFGVFLNDRKLYDDAIDFFYHGKDNGSLPNYIAESGQSQEAGRDQQHVMLGVSCFADMAEVAWTQGDDLYGALDNRIMKGYEYIAKSNLGYDVPFVKWKDITGKYSHLSTFGKEGMGRFRSVFEIAYNHYVLRKGLEMPYTKIVLGLVRPEGPGFTCDNTGFGSLLYYLGDDLNTGKDRGRIEEDLTQLKAWNFSTASYRAVNGVMSLVSSGVKLQKRVQYDSSAYPNIVVKAPGIPASANKKWLTLSYSISAAPESWEFDSDKAMKVGEDIYVFKITDVRSKNGYSFSKALTNATMTLDFGDTCGEPVVIEWVRSLTNAELQSVQ
;
A
#
# COMPACT_ATOMS: atom_id res chain seq x y z
N MET A 1 79.71 35.88 13.08
CA MET A 1 78.74 36.06 11.98
C MET A 1 78.85 34.87 11.04
N ARG A 2 77.95 33.87 11.10
CA ARG A 2 77.82 32.79 10.09
C ARG A 2 76.51 32.03 10.32
N LEU A 3 75.54 32.29 9.43
CA LEU A 3 74.29 31.53 9.29
C LEU A 3 74.60 30.12 8.79
N ARG A 4 74.02 29.09 9.42
CA ARG A 4 73.94 27.73 8.87
C ARG A 4 72.49 27.43 8.48
N LYS A 5 72.29 27.12 7.20
CA LYS A 5 71.05 26.62 6.60
C LYS A 5 70.82 25.17 7.08
N ILE A 6 69.61 24.87 7.53
CA ILE A 6 69.12 23.50 7.74
C ILE A 6 68.06 23.25 6.65
N TRP A 7 68.25 22.18 5.89
CA TRP A 7 67.32 21.70 4.87
C TRP A 7 66.20 20.89 5.53
N LEU A 8 64.94 21.26 5.28
CA LEU A 8 63.77 20.41 5.53
C LEU A 8 63.49 19.56 4.29
N LEU A 9 63.44 18.24 4.47
CA LEU A 9 62.88 17.29 3.51
C LEU A 9 61.42 17.02 3.91
N CYS A 10 60.48 17.52 3.10
CA CYS A 10 59.07 17.16 3.20
C CYS A 10 58.82 15.85 2.43
N ASN A 11 58.43 14.79 3.14
CA ASN A 11 57.84 13.61 2.51
C ASN A 11 56.34 13.89 2.28
N LEU A 12 55.93 14.03 1.02
CA LEU A 12 54.53 13.95 0.62
C LEU A 12 54.12 12.47 0.56
N VAL A 13 53.24 12.04 1.46
CA VAL A 13 52.49 10.79 1.31
C VAL A 13 51.19 11.13 0.58
N CYS A 14 51.13 10.78 -0.71
CA CYS A 14 49.87 10.78 -1.46
C CYS A 14 49.02 9.60 -0.98
N ILE A 15 48.01 9.89 -0.14
CA ILE A 15 46.91 8.95 0.12
C ILE A 15 45.97 9.04 -1.08
N ILE A 16 46.04 8.07 -1.98
CA ILE A 16 45.02 7.86 -3.01
C ILE A 16 43.82 7.23 -2.29
N PRO A 17 42.63 7.87 -2.22
CA PRO A 17 41.45 7.20 -1.74
C PRO A 17 41.06 6.16 -2.79
N GLY A 18 41.27 4.88 -2.49
CA GLY A 18 40.64 3.81 -3.26
C GLY A 18 39.14 3.95 -3.11
N ALA A 19 38.44 4.19 -4.22
CA ALA A 19 36.99 4.13 -4.26
C ALA A 19 36.55 2.67 -4.01
N PHE A 20 36.33 2.30 -2.75
CA PHE A 20 35.60 1.08 -2.44
C PHE A 20 34.16 1.28 -2.91
N ALA A 21 33.74 0.52 -3.91
CA ALA A 21 32.33 0.46 -4.29
C ALA A 21 31.51 0.08 -3.04
N GLN A 22 30.45 0.83 -2.75
CA GLN A 22 29.60 0.58 -1.59
C GLN A 22 29.04 -0.84 -1.68
N GLN A 23 29.28 -1.64 -0.64
CA GLN A 23 28.68 -2.96 -0.49
C GLN A 23 27.18 -2.82 -0.25
N PHE A 24 26.37 -3.70 -0.84
CA PHE A 24 24.92 -3.69 -0.62
C PHE A 24 24.56 -3.95 0.84
N ILE A 25 23.53 -3.26 1.32
CA ILE A 25 22.92 -3.45 2.63
C ILE A 25 22.00 -4.66 2.55
N HIS A 26 22.13 -5.56 3.54
CA HIS A 26 21.37 -6.79 3.63
C HIS A 26 20.81 -7.04 5.06
N PRO A 27 19.57 -7.56 5.20
CA PRO A 27 18.59 -7.63 4.11
C PRO A 27 18.31 -6.20 3.60
N GLY A 28 18.08 -6.03 2.30
CA GLY A 28 17.95 -4.69 1.73
C GLY A 28 17.32 -4.63 0.35
N VAL A 29 16.51 -5.63 0.00
CA VAL A 29 15.53 -5.48 -1.09
C VAL A 29 14.43 -4.52 -0.61
N LEU A 30 13.17 -4.94 -0.37
CA LEU A 30 12.17 -4.01 0.18
C LEU A 30 12.31 -3.78 1.69
N HIS A 31 12.95 -4.72 2.39
CA HIS A 31 13.00 -4.74 3.85
C HIS A 31 14.42 -4.76 4.37
N SER A 32 14.76 -3.76 5.17
CA SER A 32 15.95 -3.75 5.99
C SER A 32 15.68 -4.36 7.36
N GLU A 33 16.73 -4.73 8.10
CA GLU A 33 16.55 -5.18 9.49
C GLU A 33 15.77 -4.14 10.31
N LYS A 34 16.09 -2.84 10.14
CA LYS A 34 15.38 -1.74 10.80
C LYS A 34 13.90 -1.66 10.42
N SER A 35 13.54 -1.92 9.16
CA SER A 35 12.12 -1.91 8.76
C SER A 35 11.39 -3.13 9.29
N LEU A 36 12.02 -4.32 9.30
CA LEU A 36 11.45 -5.53 9.89
C LEU A 36 11.20 -5.38 11.40
N GLU A 37 12.16 -4.81 12.13
CA GLU A 37 11.99 -4.47 13.54
C GLU A 37 10.86 -3.46 13.77
N ARG A 38 10.75 -2.42 12.92
CA ARG A 38 9.64 -1.46 12.98
C ARG A 38 8.30 -2.17 12.79
N ILE A 39 8.17 -2.99 11.76
CA ILE A 39 6.95 -3.75 11.46
C ILE A 39 6.57 -4.61 12.68
N LYS A 40 7.54 -5.34 13.26
CA LYS A 40 7.30 -6.12 14.48
C LYS A 40 6.81 -5.26 15.65
N ARG A 41 7.47 -4.14 15.94
CA ARG A 41 7.07 -3.23 17.03
C ARG A 41 5.64 -2.71 16.87
N LEU A 42 5.27 -2.29 15.66
CA LEU A 42 3.91 -1.81 15.36
C LEU A 42 2.86 -2.88 15.65
N VAL A 43 3.14 -4.15 15.31
CA VAL A 43 2.25 -5.27 15.59
C VAL A 43 2.19 -5.60 17.08
N ASP A 44 3.34 -5.69 17.76
CA ASP A 44 3.41 -5.98 19.20
C ASP A 44 2.65 -4.92 20.04
N GLN A 45 2.71 -3.66 19.61
CA GLN A 45 1.99 -2.54 20.23
C GLN A 45 0.54 -2.40 19.78
N LYS A 46 0.10 -3.20 18.79
CA LYS A 46 -1.22 -3.10 18.15
C LYS A 46 -1.52 -1.72 17.56
N ALA A 47 -0.48 -1.02 17.09
CA ALA A 47 -0.58 0.32 16.53
C ALA A 47 -1.38 0.33 15.22
N GLN A 48 -2.36 1.22 15.09
CA GLN A 48 -3.16 1.37 13.88
C GLN A 48 -2.55 2.42 12.94
N PRO A 49 -2.57 2.17 11.60
CA PRO A 49 -3.30 1.12 10.89
C PRO A 49 -2.53 -0.20 10.70
N ALA A 50 -1.24 -0.25 11.07
CA ALA A 50 -0.37 -1.39 10.79
C ALA A 50 -0.89 -2.71 11.37
N TYR A 51 -1.39 -2.71 12.60
CA TYR A 51 -1.95 -3.90 13.23
C TYR A 51 -3.17 -4.44 12.49
N GLY A 52 -4.07 -3.57 12.00
CA GLY A 52 -5.21 -4.01 11.19
C GLY A 52 -4.79 -4.69 9.90
N SER A 53 -3.72 -4.21 9.26
CA SER A 53 -3.15 -4.82 8.05
C SER A 53 -2.48 -6.17 8.36
N TYR A 54 -1.81 -6.29 9.51
CA TYR A 54 -1.34 -7.58 10.03
C TYR A 54 -2.48 -8.58 10.28
N GLU A 55 -3.61 -8.13 10.85
CA GLU A 55 -4.77 -9.01 11.06
C GLU A 55 -5.37 -9.52 9.74
N ILE A 56 -5.32 -8.71 8.67
CA ILE A 56 -5.69 -9.15 7.32
C ILE A 56 -4.70 -10.20 6.83
N LEU A 57 -3.40 -9.91 6.90
CA LEU A 57 -2.33 -10.83 6.47
C LEU A 57 -2.46 -12.19 7.15
N ALA A 58 -2.56 -12.21 8.48
CA ALA A 58 -2.59 -13.43 9.28
C ALA A 58 -3.83 -14.33 9.02
N LYS A 59 -4.87 -13.80 8.38
CA LYS A 59 -6.09 -14.55 8.01
C LYS A 59 -6.05 -15.12 6.60
N LEU A 60 -5.07 -14.75 5.77
CA LEU A 60 -5.01 -15.23 4.40
C LEU A 60 -4.66 -16.73 4.34
N PRO A 61 -5.29 -17.50 3.44
CA PRO A 61 -4.91 -18.90 3.20
C PRO A 61 -3.43 -19.07 2.86
N GLU A 62 -2.88 -18.18 2.02
CA GLU A 62 -1.47 -18.17 1.61
C GLU A 62 -0.51 -17.86 2.76
N ALA A 63 -0.97 -17.22 3.84
CA ALA A 63 -0.14 -16.85 4.99
C ALA A 63 -0.10 -17.93 6.09
N ARG A 64 -0.79 -19.06 5.90
CA ARG A 64 -0.78 -20.15 6.88
C ARG A 64 0.53 -20.94 6.82
N ALA A 65 1.07 -21.31 7.99
CA ALA A 65 2.26 -22.15 8.08
C ALA A 65 2.05 -23.58 7.52
N ASP A 66 0.80 -24.05 7.46
CA ASP A 66 0.40 -25.34 6.86
C ASP A 66 -0.04 -25.22 5.39
N TYR A 67 0.27 -24.10 4.73
CA TYR A 67 -0.05 -23.87 3.31
C TYR A 67 0.44 -25.02 2.43
N GLN A 68 -0.45 -25.50 1.55
CA GLN A 68 -0.15 -26.57 0.61
C GLN A 68 0.24 -25.97 -0.74
N MET A 69 1.51 -26.13 -1.13
CA MET A 69 2.07 -25.67 -2.39
C MET A 69 1.23 -26.11 -3.59
N LYS A 70 1.18 -25.26 -4.63
CA LYS A 70 0.48 -25.52 -5.88
C LYS A 70 1.41 -25.92 -7.02
N GLY A 71 2.66 -25.51 -6.95
CA GLY A 71 3.78 -26.04 -7.74
C GLY A 71 4.66 -26.99 -6.91
N PRO A 72 5.99 -26.99 -7.12
CA PRO A 72 6.72 -26.21 -8.13
C PRO A 72 6.53 -26.76 -9.54
N PHE A 73 6.70 -25.92 -10.57
CA PHE A 73 6.67 -26.32 -11.98
C PHE A 73 8.05 -26.14 -12.59
N GLU A 74 8.43 -27.03 -13.52
CA GLU A 74 9.67 -26.86 -14.29
C GLU A 74 9.61 -25.64 -15.20
N ILE A 75 8.42 -25.31 -15.72
CA ILE A 75 8.18 -24.16 -16.58
C ILE A 75 7.09 -23.30 -15.93
N ILE A 76 7.39 -22.03 -15.68
CA ILE A 76 6.40 -21.04 -15.23
C ILE A 76 6.14 -20.03 -16.36
N SER A 77 4.88 -19.68 -16.57
CA SER A 77 4.49 -18.73 -17.62
C SER A 77 3.19 -18.00 -17.25
N ARG A 78 3.04 -16.77 -17.74
CA ARG A 78 1.81 -15.98 -17.59
C ARG A 78 0.80 -16.21 -18.72
N ASP A 79 1.25 -16.74 -19.84
CA ASP A 79 0.49 -16.92 -21.07
C ASP A 79 0.98 -18.15 -21.86
N GLY A 80 0.35 -18.39 -23.01
CA GLY A 80 0.68 -19.51 -23.91
C GLY A 80 0.44 -20.89 -23.31
N LYS A 81 1.15 -21.91 -23.84
CA LYS A 81 0.99 -23.32 -23.48
C LYS A 81 1.09 -23.59 -21.97
N TYR A 82 1.92 -22.84 -21.26
CA TYR A 82 2.19 -23.01 -19.83
C TYR A 82 1.46 -21.98 -18.96
N GLY A 83 0.53 -21.19 -19.52
CA GLY A 83 -0.19 -20.14 -18.79
C GLY A 83 -1.02 -20.64 -17.60
N TYR A 84 -1.35 -21.95 -17.56
CA TYR A 84 -2.01 -22.58 -16.42
C TYR A 84 -1.16 -22.57 -15.14
N THR A 85 0.16 -22.37 -15.26
CA THR A 85 1.08 -22.31 -14.10
C THR A 85 1.03 -20.96 -13.37
N LYS A 86 0.55 -19.89 -14.02
CA LYS A 86 0.52 -18.52 -13.49
C LYS A 86 -0.12 -18.42 -12.11
N GLY A 87 -1.40 -18.79 -12.01
CA GLY A 87 -2.17 -18.65 -10.78
C GLY A 87 -1.59 -19.48 -9.62
N PRO A 88 -1.26 -20.77 -9.85
CA PRO A 88 -0.52 -21.59 -8.89
C PRO A 88 0.81 -20.99 -8.42
N SER A 89 1.71 -20.57 -9.32
CA SER A 89 3.02 -20.04 -8.93
C SER A 89 2.94 -18.70 -8.20
N GLU A 90 2.01 -17.82 -8.60
CA GLU A 90 1.77 -16.54 -7.91
C GLU A 90 1.33 -16.76 -6.45
N ARG A 91 0.48 -17.77 -6.18
CA ARG A 91 0.07 -18.09 -4.81
C ARG A 91 1.21 -18.66 -3.98
N ASP A 92 2.04 -19.52 -4.56
CA ASP A 92 3.22 -20.06 -3.87
C ASP A 92 4.20 -18.94 -3.53
N PHE A 93 4.49 -18.02 -4.45
CA PHE A 93 5.43 -16.92 -4.19
C PHE A 93 4.88 -15.93 -3.16
N ASN A 94 3.59 -15.58 -3.23
CA ASN A 94 2.94 -14.81 -2.19
C ASN A 94 3.00 -15.55 -0.84
N SER A 95 2.78 -16.86 -0.82
CA SER A 95 2.89 -17.65 0.41
C SER A 95 4.29 -17.63 1.00
N ALA A 96 5.34 -17.75 0.16
CA ALA A 96 6.73 -17.64 0.62
C ALA A 96 7.00 -16.28 1.27
N TYR A 97 6.56 -15.19 0.63
CA TYR A 97 6.75 -13.83 1.13
C TYR A 97 5.95 -13.54 2.39
N TYR A 98 4.66 -13.92 2.42
CA TYR A 98 3.79 -13.72 3.59
C TYR A 98 4.27 -14.50 4.81
N ASN A 99 4.71 -15.75 4.62
CA ASN A 99 5.29 -16.54 5.69
C ASN A 99 6.65 -15.99 6.16
N ALA A 100 7.48 -15.43 5.28
CA ALA A 100 8.71 -14.74 5.68
C ALA A 100 8.43 -13.50 6.55
N LEU A 101 7.42 -12.71 6.19
CA LEU A 101 6.97 -11.58 7.02
C LEU A 101 6.43 -12.05 8.38
N LEU A 102 5.57 -13.06 8.40
CA LEU A 102 5.01 -13.60 9.65
C LEU A 102 6.06 -14.26 10.54
N TRP A 103 7.12 -14.85 9.97
CA TRP A 103 8.30 -15.27 10.72
C TRP A 103 8.89 -14.09 11.51
N LYS A 104 9.20 -12.99 10.82
CA LYS A 104 9.80 -11.81 11.47
C LYS A 104 8.89 -11.13 12.48
N ILE A 105 7.59 -11.11 12.22
CA ILE A 105 6.62 -10.47 13.12
C ILE A 105 6.43 -11.32 14.40
N THR A 106 6.21 -12.63 14.22
CA THR A 106 5.73 -13.52 15.30
C THR A 106 6.81 -14.35 15.97
N GLY A 107 7.96 -14.54 15.33
CA GLY A 107 9.01 -15.46 15.78
C GLY A 107 8.64 -16.95 15.71
N LYS A 108 7.53 -17.31 15.06
CA LYS A 108 7.07 -18.71 14.97
C LYS A 108 7.78 -19.43 13.82
N LYS A 109 8.64 -20.38 14.17
CA LYS A 109 9.47 -21.16 13.22
C LYS A 109 8.70 -21.83 12.09
N ALA A 110 7.46 -22.25 12.34
CA ALA A 110 6.63 -22.89 11.32
C ALA A 110 6.39 -22.01 10.06
N HIS A 111 6.32 -20.68 10.23
CA HIS A 111 6.25 -19.77 9.08
C HIS A 111 7.57 -19.71 8.31
N ALA A 112 8.71 -19.63 9.02
CA ALA A 112 10.02 -19.69 8.38
C ALA A 112 10.23 -20.99 7.59
N ASP A 113 9.89 -22.13 8.19
CA ASP A 113 9.99 -23.44 7.54
C ASP A 113 9.14 -23.51 6.26
N LYS A 114 7.90 -22.99 6.28
CA LYS A 114 7.04 -22.92 5.09
C LYS A 114 7.62 -22.02 3.99
N SER A 115 8.19 -20.87 4.36
CA SER A 115 8.85 -19.99 3.38
C SER A 115 10.05 -20.68 2.73
N MET A 116 10.92 -21.31 3.55
CA MET A 116 12.08 -22.06 3.06
C MET A 116 11.70 -23.25 2.18
N GLU A 117 10.63 -23.99 2.53
CA GLU A 117 10.10 -25.10 1.73
C GLU A 117 9.79 -24.64 0.30
N ILE A 118 9.06 -23.54 0.15
CA ILE A 118 8.66 -23.01 -1.15
C ILE A 118 9.89 -22.51 -1.93
N ILE A 119 10.75 -21.71 -1.29
CA ILE A 119 11.95 -21.15 -1.94
C ILE A 119 12.84 -22.28 -2.46
N ARG A 120 13.12 -23.30 -1.63
CA ARG A 120 13.93 -24.47 -2.00
C ARG A 120 13.29 -25.29 -3.12
N ALA A 121 11.98 -25.52 -3.05
CA ALA A 121 11.24 -26.29 -4.04
C ALA A 121 11.32 -25.64 -5.43
N TYR A 122 11.17 -24.32 -5.51
CA TYR A 122 11.31 -23.59 -6.78
C TYR A 122 12.75 -23.51 -7.26
N ALA A 123 13.72 -23.21 -6.38
CA ALA A 123 15.14 -23.18 -6.74
C ALA A 123 15.63 -24.51 -7.32
N ARG A 124 15.09 -25.63 -6.82
CA ARG A 124 15.42 -26.97 -7.31
C ARG A 124 14.66 -27.38 -8.57
N THR A 125 13.50 -26.80 -8.87
CA THR A 125 12.60 -27.32 -9.92
C THR A 125 12.48 -26.42 -11.14
N VAL A 126 12.39 -25.10 -10.97
CA VAL A 126 12.15 -24.22 -12.11
C VAL A 126 13.36 -24.24 -13.05
N ARG A 127 13.09 -24.34 -14.35
CA ARG A 127 14.10 -24.42 -15.42
C ARG A 127 13.93 -23.33 -16.45
N GLN A 128 12.70 -22.85 -16.65
CA GLN A 128 12.41 -21.97 -17.77
C GLN A 128 11.23 -21.04 -17.51
N ILE A 129 11.38 -19.80 -17.99
CA ILE A 129 10.29 -18.92 -18.37
C ILE A 129 10.32 -18.86 -19.91
N PRO A 130 9.29 -19.35 -20.62
CA PRO A 130 9.31 -19.43 -22.07
C PRO A 130 9.27 -18.01 -22.68
N PRO A 131 9.82 -17.79 -23.89
CA PRO A 131 9.85 -16.48 -24.53
C PRO A 131 8.48 -16.12 -25.15
N THR A 132 7.46 -16.02 -24.31
CA THR A 132 6.11 -15.58 -24.66
C THR A 132 5.97 -14.07 -24.53
N ASN A 133 4.79 -13.52 -24.86
CA ASN A 133 4.56 -12.08 -24.75
C ASN A 133 4.71 -11.63 -23.31
N ASP A 134 4.08 -12.32 -22.35
CA ASP A 134 4.07 -11.92 -20.93
C ASP A 134 5.27 -12.44 -20.12
N ALA A 135 6.29 -13.02 -20.77
CA ALA A 135 7.50 -13.50 -20.11
C ALA A 135 8.18 -12.42 -19.22
N PRO A 136 8.34 -11.15 -19.67
CA PRO A 136 8.93 -10.09 -18.84
C PRO A 136 8.12 -9.80 -17.58
N LEU A 137 6.79 -9.87 -17.63
CA LEU A 137 5.94 -9.70 -16.45
C LEU A 137 6.01 -10.91 -15.52
N CYS A 138 6.19 -12.12 -16.05
CA CYS A 138 6.41 -13.31 -15.24
C CYS A 138 7.71 -13.15 -14.42
N ALA A 139 8.81 -12.81 -15.09
CA ALA A 139 10.09 -12.61 -14.43
C ALA A 139 10.08 -11.37 -13.51
N GLY A 140 9.50 -10.26 -13.95
CA GLY A 140 9.53 -8.97 -13.25
C GLY A 140 8.60 -8.88 -12.04
N LEU A 141 7.36 -9.39 -12.15
CA LEU A 141 6.39 -9.29 -11.05
C LEU A 141 6.50 -10.48 -10.09
N GLN A 142 6.49 -11.71 -10.62
CA GLN A 142 6.53 -12.92 -9.79
C GLN A 142 7.93 -13.10 -9.17
N GLY A 143 8.99 -12.86 -9.95
CA GLY A 143 10.37 -12.93 -9.46
C GLY A 143 10.66 -11.91 -8.37
N PHE A 144 10.06 -10.71 -8.44
CA PHE A 144 10.20 -9.69 -7.41
C PHE A 144 9.60 -10.10 -6.06
N ILE A 145 8.44 -10.78 -6.04
CA ILE A 145 7.88 -11.32 -4.79
C ILE A 145 8.79 -12.41 -4.21
N LEU A 146 9.26 -13.32 -5.05
CA LEU A 146 10.10 -14.44 -4.62
C LEU A 146 11.45 -13.98 -4.07
N VAL A 147 12.11 -13.00 -4.70
CA VAL A 147 13.41 -12.50 -4.23
C VAL A 147 13.29 -11.78 -2.89
N ASN A 148 12.18 -11.08 -2.64
CA ASN A 148 11.94 -10.46 -1.32
C ASN A 148 11.77 -11.52 -0.22
N ALA A 149 11.09 -12.64 -0.51
CA ALA A 149 11.01 -13.76 0.42
C ALA A 149 12.41 -14.36 0.69
N ALA A 150 13.16 -14.64 -0.38
CA ALA A 150 14.51 -15.19 -0.30
C ALA A 150 15.46 -14.30 0.50
N GLU A 151 15.43 -12.99 0.25
CA GLU A 151 16.23 -11.99 0.97
C GLU A 151 15.95 -12.01 2.47
N ILE A 152 14.68 -11.95 2.88
CA ILE A 152 14.31 -12.00 4.30
C ILE A 152 14.83 -13.30 4.93
N MET A 153 14.60 -14.44 4.28
CA MET A 153 15.00 -15.73 4.85
C MET A 153 16.52 -15.90 4.94
N ARG A 154 17.28 -15.46 3.93
CA ARG A 154 18.75 -15.52 3.87
C ARG A 154 19.41 -14.88 5.08
N TYR A 155 18.87 -13.76 5.55
CA TYR A 155 19.49 -12.99 6.63
C TYR A 155 18.83 -13.16 8.00
N THR A 156 17.68 -13.83 8.09
CA THR A 156 16.91 -13.86 9.34
C THR A 156 16.52 -15.25 9.84
N TYR A 157 16.79 -16.30 9.06
CA TYR A 157 16.56 -17.68 9.46
C TYR A 157 17.73 -18.55 8.99
N MET A 158 18.92 -18.32 9.54
CA MET A 158 20.17 -18.98 9.10
C MET A 158 20.36 -20.36 9.73
N GLU A 159 20.99 -21.29 8.99
CA GLU A 159 21.27 -22.66 9.45
C GLU A 159 22.07 -22.70 10.77
N THR A 160 22.95 -21.71 10.99
CA THR A 160 23.75 -21.56 12.21
C THR A 160 22.91 -21.38 13.48
N HIS A 161 21.66 -20.92 13.35
CA HIS A 161 20.73 -20.70 14.46
C HIS A 161 19.54 -21.66 14.43
N TYR A 162 19.19 -22.19 13.25
CA TYR A 162 18.00 -22.99 13.01
C TYR A 162 18.34 -24.16 12.09
N PRO A 163 18.11 -25.44 12.48
CA PRO A 163 18.50 -26.59 11.65
C PRO A 163 17.92 -26.61 10.23
N ASN A 164 16.73 -26.02 10.02
CA ASN A 164 16.10 -25.90 8.71
C ASN A 164 16.38 -24.56 8.03
N GLY A 165 17.23 -23.74 8.62
CA GLY A 165 17.57 -22.40 8.17
C GLY A 165 18.32 -22.37 6.85
N TRP A 166 18.44 -21.18 6.29
CA TRP A 166 19.17 -20.88 5.07
C TRP A 166 20.64 -21.32 5.19
N SER A 167 21.07 -22.17 4.26
CA SER A 167 22.43 -22.68 4.17
C SER A 167 23.19 -22.10 2.98
N GLU A 168 24.50 -22.37 2.90
CA GLU A 168 25.31 -22.02 1.73
C GLU A 168 24.80 -22.69 0.44
N GLN A 169 24.31 -23.93 0.54
CA GLN A 169 23.70 -24.63 -0.59
C GLN A 169 22.42 -23.92 -1.08
N ASP A 170 21.62 -23.35 -0.17
CA ASP A 170 20.47 -22.54 -0.55
C ASP A 170 20.89 -21.29 -1.30
N THR A 171 21.97 -20.62 -0.87
CA THR A 171 22.57 -19.50 -1.62
C THR A 171 22.91 -19.92 -3.05
N GLU A 172 23.67 -21.00 -3.23
CA GLU A 172 24.07 -21.46 -4.57
C GLU A 172 22.85 -21.77 -5.46
N CYS A 173 21.86 -22.49 -4.93
CA CYS A 173 20.70 -22.91 -5.71
C CYS A 173 19.78 -21.74 -6.06
N VAL A 174 19.53 -20.83 -5.11
CA VAL A 174 18.61 -19.70 -5.31
C VAL A 174 19.25 -18.64 -6.21
N GLU A 175 20.55 -18.34 -6.02
CA GLU A 175 21.28 -17.46 -6.95
C GLU A 175 21.32 -18.04 -8.36
N ALA A 176 21.55 -19.35 -8.50
CA ALA A 176 21.50 -20.02 -9.80
C ALA A 176 20.12 -19.92 -10.47
N MET A 177 19.04 -20.08 -9.71
CA MET A 177 17.67 -19.90 -10.24
C MET A 177 17.48 -18.49 -10.80
N PHE A 178 17.79 -17.44 -10.03
CA PHE A 178 17.62 -16.06 -10.50
C PHE A 178 18.53 -15.76 -11.71
N ARG A 179 19.81 -16.16 -11.66
CA ARG A 179 20.77 -15.90 -12.74
C ARG A 179 20.45 -16.67 -14.04
N LYS A 180 19.95 -17.90 -13.95
CA LYS A 180 19.76 -18.78 -15.12
C LYS A 180 18.34 -18.77 -15.68
N VAL A 181 17.33 -18.49 -14.87
CA VAL A 181 15.92 -18.59 -15.28
C VAL A 181 15.28 -17.21 -15.42
N PHE A 182 15.44 -16.33 -14.42
CA PHE A 182 14.76 -15.02 -14.40
C PHE A 182 15.55 -13.94 -15.13
N GLN A 183 16.84 -13.79 -14.81
CA GLN A 183 17.69 -12.71 -15.34
C GLN A 183 17.78 -12.69 -16.87
N PRO A 184 17.87 -13.83 -17.61
CA PRO A 184 17.93 -13.79 -19.07
C PRO A 184 16.69 -13.16 -19.71
N VAL A 185 15.51 -13.29 -19.07
CA VAL A 185 14.28 -12.65 -19.54
C VAL A 185 14.35 -11.14 -19.38
N LEU A 186 14.85 -10.66 -18.22
CA LEU A 186 14.99 -9.22 -17.96
C LEU A 186 16.04 -8.58 -18.88
N SER A 187 17.20 -9.21 -19.02
CA SER A 187 18.26 -8.76 -19.94
C SER A 187 17.77 -8.72 -21.37
N LYS A 188 16.99 -9.72 -21.82
CA LYS A 188 16.41 -9.72 -23.17
C LYS A 188 15.43 -8.55 -23.36
N PHE A 189 14.62 -8.22 -22.36
CA PHE A 189 13.74 -7.05 -22.42
C PHE A 189 14.54 -5.75 -22.60
N PHE A 190 15.58 -5.53 -21.79
CA PHE A 190 16.43 -4.34 -21.86
C PHE A 190 17.13 -4.17 -23.23
N GLN A 191 17.44 -5.27 -23.90
CA GLN A 191 18.07 -5.28 -25.22
C GLN A 191 17.09 -5.16 -26.39
N THR A 192 15.78 -5.24 -26.12
CA THR A 192 14.74 -5.24 -27.16
C THR A 192 14.21 -3.82 -27.36
N ALA A 193 13.99 -3.42 -28.61
CA ALA A 193 13.37 -2.14 -28.91
C ALA A 193 11.97 -2.06 -28.26
N PRO A 194 11.53 -0.89 -27.75
CA PRO A 194 10.26 -0.75 -27.04
C PRO A 194 9.07 -1.29 -27.82
N TYR A 195 8.23 -2.07 -27.13
CA TYR A 195 7.07 -2.74 -27.76
C TYR A 195 5.84 -2.85 -26.84
N THR A 196 5.91 -2.33 -25.62
CA THR A 196 4.89 -2.49 -24.57
C THR A 196 4.49 -1.17 -23.90
N ASN A 197 3.44 -1.21 -23.08
CA ASN A 197 3.10 -0.10 -22.18
C ASN A 197 4.11 0.00 -21.03
N GLY A 198 4.26 1.19 -20.45
CA GLY A 198 5.38 1.44 -19.55
C GLY A 198 5.38 0.68 -18.22
N ASN A 199 4.23 0.19 -17.72
CA ASN A 199 4.21 -0.64 -16.50
C ASN A 199 5.10 -1.90 -16.64
N TRP A 200 5.30 -2.39 -17.86
CA TRP A 200 6.15 -3.55 -18.14
C TRP A 200 7.63 -3.24 -17.89
N GLY A 201 8.11 -2.14 -18.47
CA GLY A 201 9.51 -1.74 -18.32
C GLY A 201 9.90 -1.49 -16.88
N ILE A 202 9.06 -0.76 -16.12
CA ILE A 202 9.35 -0.50 -14.70
C ILE A 202 9.22 -1.76 -13.84
N ALA A 203 8.33 -2.71 -14.17
CA ALA A 203 8.28 -4.00 -13.49
C ALA A 203 9.57 -4.81 -13.68
N VAL A 204 10.12 -4.80 -14.90
CA VAL A 204 11.42 -5.44 -15.21
C VAL A 204 12.56 -4.73 -14.48
N ALA A 205 12.62 -3.40 -14.51
CA ALA A 205 13.68 -2.63 -13.86
C ALA A 205 13.69 -2.79 -12.34
N LYS A 206 12.52 -2.76 -11.70
CA LYS A 206 12.35 -3.06 -10.26
C LYS A 206 12.94 -4.43 -9.89
N ALA A 207 12.61 -5.46 -10.67
CA ALA A 207 13.10 -6.81 -10.42
C ALA A 207 14.60 -6.90 -10.63
N GLN A 208 15.14 -6.29 -11.70
CA GLN A 208 16.58 -6.32 -11.95
C GLN A 208 17.38 -5.60 -10.87
N LEU A 209 16.91 -4.44 -10.40
CA LEU A 209 17.51 -3.73 -9.27
C LEU A 209 17.55 -4.62 -8.02
N SER A 210 16.44 -5.31 -7.74
CA SER A 210 16.30 -6.21 -6.59
C SER A 210 17.18 -7.46 -6.70
N PHE A 211 17.32 -8.01 -7.91
CA PHE A 211 18.25 -9.11 -8.18
C PHE A 211 19.69 -8.64 -8.04
N GLY A 212 20.02 -7.40 -8.45
CA GLY A 212 21.33 -6.80 -8.23
C GLY A 212 21.71 -6.77 -6.75
N VAL A 213 20.80 -6.34 -5.88
CA VAL A 213 21.00 -6.40 -4.43
C VAL A 213 21.20 -7.86 -3.98
N PHE A 214 20.21 -8.73 -4.18
CA PHE A 214 20.24 -10.12 -3.68
C PHE A 214 21.46 -10.92 -4.16
N LEU A 215 21.84 -10.76 -5.43
CA LEU A 215 22.96 -11.45 -6.07
C LEU A 215 24.32 -10.78 -5.83
N ASN A 216 24.35 -9.67 -5.09
CA ASN A 216 25.53 -8.80 -4.94
C ASN A 216 26.16 -8.40 -6.28
N ASP A 217 25.31 -8.11 -7.27
CA ASP A 217 25.69 -7.78 -8.65
C ASP A 217 25.45 -6.30 -8.93
N ARG A 218 26.49 -5.49 -8.75
CA ARG A 218 26.43 -4.02 -8.89
C ARG A 218 26.02 -3.61 -10.31
N LYS A 219 26.40 -4.37 -11.33
CA LYS A 219 26.05 -4.05 -12.71
C LYS A 219 24.54 -4.15 -12.95
N LEU A 220 23.88 -5.20 -12.45
CA LEU A 220 22.43 -5.34 -12.58
C LEU A 220 21.69 -4.16 -11.92
N TYR A 221 22.18 -3.74 -10.75
CA TYR A 221 21.66 -2.60 -10.02
C TYR A 221 21.81 -1.29 -10.79
N ASP A 222 23.02 -0.98 -11.26
CA ASP A 222 23.32 0.25 -11.99
C ASP A 222 22.58 0.30 -13.34
N ASP A 223 22.50 -0.82 -14.07
CA ASP A 223 21.73 -0.92 -15.32
C ASP A 223 20.24 -0.62 -15.09
N ALA A 224 19.68 -1.03 -13.94
CA ALA A 224 18.29 -0.74 -13.61
C ALA A 224 18.09 0.75 -13.28
N ILE A 225 19.01 1.37 -12.54
CA ILE A 225 18.99 2.82 -12.28
C ILE A 225 19.10 3.61 -13.59
N ASP A 226 20.01 3.23 -14.49
CA ASP A 226 20.14 3.86 -15.81
C ASP A 226 18.84 3.74 -16.60
N PHE A 227 18.20 2.55 -16.62
CA PHE A 227 16.88 2.38 -17.25
C PHE A 227 15.82 3.32 -16.65
N PHE A 228 15.80 3.48 -15.32
CA PHE A 228 14.84 4.35 -14.64
C PHE A 228 14.94 5.81 -15.12
N TYR A 229 16.15 6.35 -15.28
CA TYR A 229 16.36 7.74 -15.70
C TYR A 229 16.37 7.92 -17.22
N HIS A 230 16.96 6.98 -17.95
CA HIS A 230 17.41 7.15 -19.33
C HIS A 230 16.96 6.04 -20.28
N GLY A 231 16.22 5.04 -19.77
CA GLY A 231 15.69 3.95 -20.57
C GLY A 231 14.89 4.48 -21.76
N LYS A 232 15.31 4.11 -22.97
CA LYS A 232 14.51 4.35 -24.18
C LYS A 232 13.38 3.33 -24.22
N ASP A 233 12.44 3.44 -23.28
CA ASP A 233 11.24 2.62 -23.12
C ASP A 233 10.17 3.42 -22.36
N ASN A 234 8.90 3.08 -22.57
CA ASN A 234 7.77 3.73 -21.89
C ASN A 234 7.85 3.58 -20.35
N GLY A 235 8.57 2.59 -19.83
CA GLY A 235 8.72 2.33 -18.39
C GLY A 235 9.83 3.09 -17.68
N SER A 236 10.59 3.96 -18.36
CA SER A 236 11.47 4.91 -17.68
C SER A 236 10.67 6.07 -17.08
N LEU A 237 11.15 6.67 -16.00
CA LEU A 237 10.43 7.72 -15.26
C LEU A 237 9.95 8.90 -16.14
N PRO A 238 10.81 9.55 -16.96
CA PRO A 238 10.37 10.68 -17.79
C PRO A 238 9.39 10.28 -18.89
N ASN A 239 9.41 9.01 -19.34
CA ASN A 239 8.52 8.52 -20.39
C ASN A 239 7.24 7.88 -19.85
N TYR A 240 7.18 7.59 -18.53
CA TYR A 240 5.99 7.06 -17.88
C TYR A 240 5.15 8.13 -17.17
N ILE A 241 5.76 9.11 -16.51
CA ILE A 241 5.04 10.13 -15.72
C ILE A 241 5.47 11.51 -16.21
N ALA A 242 4.53 12.30 -16.74
CA ALA A 242 4.79 13.70 -17.12
C ALA A 242 5.00 14.60 -15.91
N GLU A 243 5.52 15.80 -16.17
CA GLU A 243 5.63 16.88 -15.18
C GLU A 243 4.29 17.23 -14.51
N SER A 244 3.18 17.04 -15.22
CA SER A 244 1.82 17.22 -14.67
C SER A 244 1.39 16.11 -13.69
N GLY A 245 2.19 15.04 -13.55
CA GLY A 245 1.82 13.82 -12.84
C GLY A 245 1.02 12.83 -13.69
N GLN A 246 0.59 13.20 -14.90
CA GLN A 246 -0.13 12.28 -15.77
C GLN A 246 0.75 11.08 -16.16
N SER A 247 0.23 9.87 -15.94
CA SER A 247 0.87 8.65 -16.44
C SER A 247 0.63 8.46 -17.94
N GLN A 248 1.60 7.85 -18.63
CA GLN A 248 1.47 7.37 -20.01
C GLN A 248 0.26 6.45 -20.18
N GLU A 249 -0.14 5.72 -19.14
CA GLU A 249 -1.30 4.81 -19.16
C GLU A 249 -2.61 5.47 -18.70
N ALA A 250 -2.63 6.78 -18.41
CA ALA A 250 -3.82 7.48 -17.94
C ALA A 250 -5.02 7.40 -18.89
N GLY A 251 -4.79 7.15 -20.19
CA GLY A 251 -5.84 6.95 -21.18
C GLY A 251 -6.41 5.53 -21.24
N ARG A 252 -5.80 4.56 -20.53
CA ARG A 252 -6.12 3.13 -20.60
C ARG A 252 -7.13 2.74 -19.52
N ASP A 253 -6.65 2.51 -18.30
CA ASP A 253 -7.46 2.16 -17.13
C ASP A 253 -6.69 2.44 -15.84
N GLN A 254 -7.42 2.56 -14.73
CA GLN A 254 -6.85 2.98 -13.46
C GLN A 254 -5.99 1.89 -12.80
N GLN A 255 -6.26 0.62 -13.10
CA GLN A 255 -5.56 -0.50 -12.47
C GLN A 255 -4.12 -0.61 -12.97
N HIS A 256 -3.88 -0.38 -14.26
CA HIS A 256 -2.54 -0.38 -14.82
C HIS A 256 -1.72 0.85 -14.45
N VAL A 257 -2.35 2.02 -14.29
CA VAL A 257 -1.63 3.19 -13.78
C VAL A 257 -1.19 2.95 -12.33
N MET A 258 -2.07 2.40 -11.47
CA MET A 258 -1.70 2.02 -10.10
C MET A 258 -0.59 0.96 -10.07
N LEU A 259 -0.58 0.01 -11.02
CA LEU A 259 0.53 -0.94 -11.18
C LEU A 259 1.85 -0.21 -11.48
N GLY A 260 1.89 0.63 -12.51
CA GLY A 260 3.12 1.32 -12.89
C GLY A 260 3.69 2.20 -11.78
N VAL A 261 2.89 3.07 -11.17
CA VAL A 261 3.37 3.96 -10.09
C VAL A 261 3.85 3.18 -8.86
N SER A 262 3.24 2.02 -8.57
CA SER A 262 3.68 1.15 -7.48
C SER A 262 5.01 0.46 -7.78
N CYS A 263 5.25 0.03 -9.02
CA CYS A 263 6.57 -0.46 -9.41
C CYS A 263 7.66 0.61 -9.27
N PHE A 264 7.35 1.87 -9.58
CA PHE A 264 8.26 2.99 -9.35
C PHE A 264 8.56 3.19 -7.86
N ALA A 265 7.54 3.19 -7.00
CA ALA A 265 7.74 3.34 -5.56
C ALA A 265 8.49 2.15 -4.93
N ASP A 266 8.17 0.92 -5.33
CA ASP A 266 8.90 -0.26 -4.88
C ASP A 266 10.39 -0.18 -5.26
N MET A 267 10.70 0.16 -6.52
CA MET A 267 12.09 0.33 -6.97
C MET A 267 12.81 1.44 -6.19
N ALA A 268 12.12 2.56 -5.96
CA ALA A 268 12.67 3.67 -5.19
C ALA A 268 12.87 3.32 -3.70
N GLU A 269 12.04 2.46 -3.11
CA GLU A 269 12.20 2.00 -1.73
C GLU A 269 13.38 1.03 -1.58
N VAL A 270 13.59 0.13 -2.55
CA VAL A 270 14.79 -0.71 -2.59
C VAL A 270 16.04 0.17 -2.71
N ALA A 271 16.05 1.13 -3.64
CA ALA A 271 17.18 2.04 -3.82
C ALA A 271 17.44 2.91 -2.58
N TRP A 272 16.38 3.42 -1.95
CA TRP A 272 16.47 4.20 -0.72
C TRP A 272 17.15 3.42 0.42
N THR A 273 16.87 2.12 0.52
CA THR A 273 17.53 1.24 1.49
C THR A 273 19.04 1.11 1.23
N GLN A 274 19.46 1.23 -0.03
CA GLN A 274 20.88 1.21 -0.43
C GLN A 274 21.55 2.59 -0.35
N GLY A 275 20.79 3.66 -0.08
CA GLY A 275 21.29 5.02 0.05
C GLY A 275 21.07 5.91 -1.18
N ASP A 276 20.38 5.42 -2.21
CA ASP A 276 20.12 6.14 -3.46
C ASP A 276 18.69 6.74 -3.47
N ASP A 277 18.56 8.06 -3.71
CA ASP A 277 17.29 8.79 -3.67
C ASP A 277 16.59 8.84 -5.04
N LEU A 278 15.98 7.71 -5.44
CA LEU A 278 15.15 7.68 -6.66
C LEU A 278 13.78 8.37 -6.48
N TYR A 279 13.30 8.56 -5.24
CA TYR A 279 12.06 9.28 -4.97
C TYR A 279 12.20 10.76 -5.36
N GLY A 280 13.35 11.38 -5.08
CA GLY A 280 13.67 12.77 -5.44
C GLY A 280 13.79 13.04 -6.94
N ALA A 281 13.79 12.02 -7.79
CA ALA A 281 14.03 12.15 -9.22
C ALA A 281 13.02 13.05 -9.94
N LEU A 282 13.53 13.88 -10.86
CA LEU A 282 12.75 14.73 -11.77
C LEU A 282 11.69 15.59 -11.07
N ASP A 283 12.10 16.22 -9.95
CA ASP A 283 11.25 17.05 -9.08
C ASP A 283 10.09 16.24 -8.48
N ASN A 284 10.46 15.19 -7.71
CA ASN A 284 9.55 14.25 -7.05
C ASN A 284 8.50 13.67 -8.01
N ARG A 285 8.92 13.25 -9.22
CA ARG A 285 7.98 12.88 -10.29
C ARG A 285 7.05 11.72 -9.90
N ILE A 286 7.54 10.77 -9.11
CA ILE A 286 6.72 9.67 -8.58
C ILE A 286 5.60 10.22 -7.69
N MET A 287 5.91 11.19 -6.79
CA MET A 287 4.91 11.87 -5.95
C MET A 287 3.79 12.49 -6.78
N LYS A 288 4.15 13.22 -7.84
CA LYS A 288 3.18 13.85 -8.76
C LYS A 288 2.29 12.81 -9.44
N GLY A 289 2.85 11.66 -9.82
CA GLY A 289 2.10 10.52 -10.34
C GLY A 289 1.05 9.99 -9.37
N TYR A 290 1.43 9.81 -8.10
CA TYR A 290 0.52 9.39 -7.03
C TYR A 290 -0.58 10.41 -6.74
N GLU A 291 -0.25 11.70 -6.64
CA GLU A 291 -1.26 12.75 -6.41
C GLU A 291 -2.22 12.89 -7.59
N TYR A 292 -1.73 12.81 -8.82
CA TYR A 292 -2.58 12.83 -10.02
C TYR A 292 -3.58 11.68 -10.00
N ILE A 293 -3.13 10.45 -9.77
CA ILE A 293 -4.02 9.28 -9.79
C ILE A 293 -4.97 9.26 -8.59
N ALA A 294 -4.52 9.68 -7.41
CA ALA A 294 -5.39 9.81 -6.24
C ALA A 294 -6.50 10.83 -6.54
N LYS A 295 -6.15 12.02 -7.03
CA LYS A 295 -7.08 13.08 -7.41
C LYS A 295 -8.12 12.61 -8.43
N SER A 296 -7.68 11.98 -9.52
CA SER A 296 -8.59 11.51 -10.57
C SER A 296 -9.52 10.39 -10.09
N ASN A 297 -9.03 9.45 -9.27
CA ASN A 297 -9.85 8.34 -8.75
C ASN A 297 -10.83 8.78 -7.66
N LEU A 298 -10.54 9.87 -6.96
CA LEU A 298 -11.49 10.55 -6.10
C LEU A 298 -12.54 11.34 -6.90
N GLY A 299 -12.48 11.34 -8.24
CA GLY A 299 -13.48 11.96 -9.10
C GLY A 299 -13.28 13.46 -9.35
N TYR A 300 -12.16 14.04 -8.92
CA TYR A 300 -11.80 15.40 -9.30
C TYR A 300 -11.36 15.47 -10.76
N ASP A 301 -11.57 16.63 -11.38
CA ASP A 301 -11.02 16.92 -12.70
C ASP A 301 -9.49 17.03 -12.64
N VAL A 302 -8.84 16.43 -13.63
CA VAL A 302 -7.39 16.45 -13.83
C VAL A 302 -7.10 16.82 -15.29
N PRO A 303 -6.01 17.58 -15.55
CA PRO A 303 -5.62 17.89 -16.91
C PRO A 303 -5.17 16.61 -17.62
N PHE A 304 -5.78 16.32 -18.77
CA PHE A 304 -5.39 15.19 -19.62
C PHE A 304 -4.85 15.69 -20.96
N VAL A 305 -3.65 15.23 -21.30
CA VAL A 305 -3.02 15.49 -22.60
C VAL A 305 -2.82 14.16 -23.32
N LYS A 306 -3.17 14.13 -24.61
CA LYS A 306 -2.89 12.97 -25.46
C LYS A 306 -1.38 12.67 -25.44
N TRP A 307 -1.03 11.46 -25.02
CA TRP A 307 0.36 11.04 -24.89
C TRP A 307 0.85 10.32 -26.14
N LYS A 308 1.96 10.76 -26.72
CA LYS A 308 2.66 10.02 -27.77
C LYS A 308 3.76 9.19 -27.13
N ASP A 309 3.52 7.89 -27.02
CA ASP A 309 4.42 6.94 -26.39
C ASP A 309 5.58 6.55 -27.31
N ILE A 310 6.67 6.01 -26.76
CA ILE A 310 7.91 5.69 -27.51
C ILE A 310 7.67 4.67 -28.61
N THR A 311 6.74 3.73 -28.41
CA THR A 311 6.43 2.69 -29.41
C THR A 311 5.53 3.21 -30.52
N GLY A 312 4.81 4.31 -30.29
CA GLY A 312 3.73 4.80 -31.15
C GLY A 312 2.44 3.96 -31.11
N LYS A 313 2.45 2.78 -30.50
CA LYS A 313 1.35 1.80 -30.51
C LYS A 313 0.16 2.25 -29.66
N TYR A 314 0.43 2.90 -28.53
CA TYR A 314 -0.58 3.30 -27.54
C TYR A 314 -0.94 4.79 -27.63
N SER A 315 -0.42 5.48 -28.64
CA SER A 315 -0.56 6.91 -28.84
C SER A 315 -1.93 7.36 -29.36
N HIS A 316 -2.87 6.44 -29.57
CA HIS A 316 -4.21 6.74 -30.09
C HIS A 316 -5.20 7.16 -28.99
N LEU A 317 -4.88 6.91 -27.72
CA LEU A 317 -5.76 7.21 -26.58
C LEU A 317 -5.88 8.73 -26.38
N SER A 318 -7.04 9.29 -26.73
CA SER A 318 -7.32 10.74 -26.71
C SER A 318 -8.17 11.20 -25.52
N THR A 319 -8.63 10.27 -24.69
CA THR A 319 -9.45 10.55 -23.50
C THR A 319 -8.89 9.83 -22.28
N PHE A 320 -9.22 10.35 -21.09
CA PHE A 320 -8.87 9.71 -19.84
C PHE A 320 -9.65 8.40 -19.65
N GLY A 321 -8.93 7.32 -19.32
CA GLY A 321 -9.50 5.98 -19.18
C GLY A 321 -10.24 5.83 -17.86
N LYS A 322 -11.57 5.76 -17.85
CA LYS A 322 -12.37 5.70 -16.61
C LYS A 322 -12.56 4.29 -16.04
N GLU A 323 -12.07 3.26 -16.73
CA GLU A 323 -12.22 1.88 -16.26
C GLU A 323 -11.49 1.67 -14.93
N GLY A 324 -12.22 1.13 -13.94
CA GLY A 324 -11.69 0.90 -12.60
C GLY A 324 -11.59 2.13 -11.71
N MET A 325 -12.14 3.27 -12.11
CA MET A 325 -12.12 4.50 -11.31
C MET A 325 -12.77 4.31 -9.93
N GLY A 326 -12.10 4.81 -8.90
CA GLY A 326 -12.51 4.66 -7.49
C GLY A 326 -12.20 3.29 -6.88
N ARG A 327 -11.66 2.34 -7.65
CA ARG A 327 -11.24 1.02 -7.13
C ARG A 327 -9.75 1.04 -6.80
N PHE A 328 -9.42 1.47 -5.59
CA PHE A 328 -8.02 1.60 -5.17
C PHE A 328 -7.34 0.26 -4.89
N ARG A 329 -6.07 0.13 -5.32
CA ARG A 329 -5.14 -0.94 -4.91
C ARG A 329 -4.41 -0.54 -3.63
N SER A 330 -3.87 -1.53 -2.90
CA SER A 330 -3.04 -1.35 -1.70
C SER A 330 -1.61 -0.86 -2.02
N VAL A 331 -1.48 0.33 -2.62
CA VAL A 331 -0.19 0.83 -3.16
C VAL A 331 0.16 2.25 -2.75
N PHE A 332 -0.66 2.92 -1.95
CA PHE A 332 -0.54 4.37 -1.70
C PHE A 332 0.35 4.70 -0.50
N GLU A 333 0.40 3.79 0.46
CA GLU A 333 1.07 4.02 1.74
C GLU A 333 2.58 4.15 1.60
N ILE A 334 3.21 3.38 0.70
CA ILE A 334 4.66 3.43 0.45
C ILE A 334 5.12 4.85 0.06
N ALA A 335 4.44 5.46 -0.90
CA ALA A 335 4.76 6.80 -1.38
C ALA A 335 4.41 7.87 -0.31
N TYR A 336 3.25 7.75 0.33
CA TYR A 336 2.84 8.71 1.37
C TYR A 336 3.82 8.75 2.54
N ASN A 337 4.29 7.57 3.00
CA ASN A 337 5.28 7.53 4.08
C ASN A 337 6.60 8.18 3.67
N HIS A 338 7.07 7.96 2.44
CA HIS A 338 8.28 8.62 1.98
C HIS A 338 8.09 10.15 1.95
N TYR A 339 7.17 10.65 1.14
CA TYR A 339 7.09 12.09 0.88
C TYR A 339 6.54 12.89 2.06
N VAL A 340 5.52 12.39 2.76
CA VAL A 340 4.90 13.13 3.86
C VAL A 340 5.66 12.91 5.16
N LEU A 341 5.94 11.66 5.53
CA LEU A 341 6.52 11.38 6.85
C LEU A 341 8.05 11.45 6.89
N ARG A 342 8.77 11.00 5.84
CA ARG A 342 10.23 11.16 5.79
C ARG A 342 10.66 12.54 5.32
N LYS A 343 9.96 13.13 4.33
CA LYS A 343 10.39 14.39 3.69
C LYS A 343 9.58 15.63 4.09
N GLY A 344 8.48 15.50 4.84
CA GLY A 344 7.69 16.63 5.31
C GLY A 344 6.92 17.37 4.22
N LEU A 345 6.63 16.71 3.09
CA LEU A 345 5.84 17.27 1.98
C LEU A 345 4.35 17.00 2.14
N GLU A 346 3.52 17.53 1.23
CA GLU A 346 2.07 17.35 1.26
C GLU A 346 1.58 16.49 0.10
N MET A 347 0.77 15.46 0.43
CA MET A 347 0.06 14.64 -0.55
C MET A 347 -1.44 14.58 -0.19
N PRO A 348 -2.18 15.69 -0.33
CA PRO A 348 -3.54 15.82 0.19
C PRO A 348 -4.52 14.81 -0.42
N TYR A 349 -4.45 14.51 -1.72
CA TYR A 349 -5.37 13.56 -2.33
C TYR A 349 -5.03 12.13 -1.92
N THR A 350 -3.75 11.78 -1.87
CA THR A 350 -3.30 10.47 -1.38
C THR A 350 -3.67 10.28 0.09
N LYS A 351 -3.66 11.33 0.92
CA LYS A 351 -4.14 11.29 2.30
C LYS A 351 -5.61 10.88 2.39
N ILE A 352 -6.47 11.45 1.55
CA ILE A 352 -7.89 11.09 1.46
C ILE A 352 -8.03 9.63 1.04
N VAL A 353 -7.31 9.20 0.00
CA VAL A 353 -7.31 7.80 -0.46
C VAL A 353 -6.91 6.84 0.66
N LEU A 354 -5.84 7.13 1.39
CA LEU A 354 -5.39 6.31 2.51
C LEU A 354 -6.41 6.25 3.63
N GLY A 355 -7.16 7.31 3.86
CA GLY A 355 -8.31 7.27 4.74
C GLY A 355 -9.34 6.21 4.31
N LEU A 356 -9.60 6.07 3.01
CA LEU A 356 -10.57 5.11 2.46
C LEU A 356 -10.08 3.66 2.50
N VAL A 357 -8.79 3.44 2.24
CA VAL A 357 -8.25 2.09 1.99
C VAL A 357 -7.52 1.49 3.19
N ARG A 358 -7.21 2.27 4.23
CA ARG A 358 -6.57 1.77 5.44
C ARG A 358 -7.55 0.98 6.32
N PRO A 359 -7.11 -0.12 6.96
CA PRO A 359 -5.81 -0.77 6.77
C PRO A 359 -5.71 -1.46 5.40
N GLU A 360 -4.61 -1.23 4.68
CA GLU A 360 -4.41 -1.83 3.36
C GLU A 360 -4.23 -3.36 3.45
N GLY A 361 -4.83 -4.09 2.50
CA GLY A 361 -4.79 -5.55 2.43
C GLY A 361 -3.80 -6.09 1.38
N PRO A 362 -3.95 -7.35 0.93
CA PRO A 362 -3.03 -7.98 -0.02
C PRO A 362 -2.96 -7.23 -1.35
N GLY A 363 -1.85 -7.43 -2.05
CA GLY A 363 -1.67 -6.93 -3.40
C GLY A 363 -2.56 -7.67 -4.40
N PHE A 364 -2.72 -7.08 -5.60
CA PHE A 364 -3.38 -7.77 -6.69
C PHE A 364 -2.42 -8.82 -7.28
N THR A 365 -2.72 -10.11 -7.08
CA THR A 365 -1.84 -11.22 -7.50
C THR A 365 -0.39 -11.04 -7.04
N CYS A 366 0.58 -10.93 -7.96
CA CYS A 366 1.97 -10.55 -7.70
C CYS A 366 2.32 -9.20 -8.35
N ASP A 367 1.34 -8.43 -8.80
CA ASP A 367 1.57 -7.12 -9.41
C ASP A 367 2.25 -6.14 -8.42
N ASN A 368 1.93 -6.26 -7.13
CA ASN A 368 2.52 -5.51 -6.02
C ASN A 368 2.46 -6.34 -4.73
N THR A 369 3.27 -5.97 -3.72
CA THR A 369 3.32 -6.69 -2.44
C THR A 369 2.09 -6.50 -1.56
N GLY A 370 1.35 -5.40 -1.75
CA GLY A 370 0.27 -4.97 -0.86
C GLY A 370 0.75 -4.65 0.56
N PHE A 371 -0.20 -4.64 1.50
CA PHE A 371 0.00 -4.44 2.94
C PHE A 371 0.79 -3.18 3.29
N GLY A 372 0.66 -2.11 2.50
CA GLY A 372 1.48 -0.93 2.71
C GLY A 372 1.33 -0.38 4.14
N SER A 373 0.11 -0.38 4.70
CA SER A 373 -0.17 0.06 6.09
C SER A 373 0.65 -0.70 7.13
N LEU A 374 0.98 -1.97 6.88
CA LEU A 374 1.88 -2.76 7.72
C LEU A 374 3.34 -2.47 7.41
N LEU A 375 3.70 -2.51 6.13
CA LEU A 375 5.10 -2.53 5.69
C LEU A 375 5.80 -1.18 5.81
N TYR A 376 5.09 -0.09 5.54
CA TYR A 376 5.71 1.22 5.31
C TYR A 376 5.31 2.30 6.32
N TYR A 377 4.24 2.11 7.09
CA TYR A 377 3.70 3.13 8.00
C TYR A 377 4.75 3.65 9.00
N LEU A 378 4.96 4.98 9.01
CA LEU A 378 5.87 5.67 9.94
C LEU A 378 5.16 6.63 10.89
N GLY A 379 3.83 6.76 10.79
CA GLY A 379 3.07 7.71 11.60
C GLY A 379 2.88 7.22 13.03
N ASP A 380 2.32 8.10 13.86
CA ASP A 380 1.88 7.72 15.20
C ASP A 380 0.73 6.72 15.14
N ASP A 381 0.53 5.94 16.21
CA ASP A 381 -0.67 5.10 16.31
C ASP A 381 -1.91 6.00 16.20
N LEU A 382 -2.72 5.76 15.17
CA LEU A 382 -3.94 6.53 14.93
C LEU A 382 -5.03 6.34 15.99
N ASN A 383 -4.80 5.51 17.01
CA ASN A 383 -5.61 5.44 18.23
C ASN A 383 -5.03 6.25 19.39
N THR A 384 -3.82 6.79 19.28
CA THR A 384 -3.21 7.64 20.31
C THR A 384 -4.05 8.90 20.50
N GLY A 385 -4.35 9.23 21.76
CA GLY A 385 -5.19 10.37 22.12
C GLY A 385 -6.70 10.13 21.99
N LYS A 386 -7.15 8.95 21.55
CA LYS A 386 -8.59 8.62 21.53
C LYS A 386 -9.04 8.15 22.92
N ASP A 387 -9.95 8.89 23.52
CA ASP A 387 -10.56 8.50 24.79
C ASP A 387 -11.39 7.22 24.63
N ARG A 388 -11.16 6.24 25.50
CA ARG A 388 -11.90 4.98 25.45
C ARG A 388 -13.39 5.23 25.62
N GLY A 389 -14.21 4.71 24.70
CA GLY A 389 -15.65 4.91 24.70
C GLY A 389 -16.11 6.23 24.06
N ARG A 390 -15.20 7.08 23.60
CA ARG A 390 -15.52 8.29 22.86
C ARG A 390 -15.58 7.99 21.37
N ILE A 391 -16.65 8.43 20.72
CA ILE A 391 -16.75 8.43 19.25
C ILE A 391 -15.99 9.66 18.75
N GLU A 392 -15.00 9.44 17.88
CA GLU A 392 -14.20 10.49 17.23
C GLU A 392 -13.88 10.08 15.79
N GLU A 393 -14.87 10.29 14.92
CA GLU A 393 -14.84 9.89 13.52
C GLU A 393 -14.66 11.09 12.61
N ASP A 394 -13.59 11.08 11.81
CA ASP A 394 -13.33 12.03 10.72
C ASP A 394 -13.79 11.40 9.40
N LEU A 395 -14.91 11.89 8.87
CA LEU A 395 -15.51 11.42 7.63
C LEU A 395 -14.93 12.13 6.40
N THR A 396 -13.96 13.03 6.55
CA THR A 396 -13.11 13.47 5.43
C THR A 396 -12.05 12.42 5.07
N GLN A 397 -11.77 11.53 6.02
CA GLN A 397 -10.83 10.42 5.84
C GLN A 397 -11.54 9.07 5.74
N LEU A 398 -12.74 8.87 6.29
CA LEU A 398 -13.52 7.61 6.13
C LEU A 398 -12.79 6.32 6.58
N LYS A 399 -11.85 6.46 7.52
CA LYS A 399 -11.09 5.35 8.09
C LYS A 399 -11.98 4.22 8.62
N ALA A 400 -11.83 3.01 8.08
CA ALA A 400 -12.51 1.78 8.50
C ALA A 400 -14.06 1.83 8.44
N TRP A 401 -14.61 2.67 7.55
CA TRP A 401 -16.03 2.66 7.22
C TRP A 401 -16.34 1.62 6.15
N ASN A 402 -17.42 0.86 6.34
CA ASN A 402 -17.95 -0.06 5.34
C ASN A 402 -19.04 0.64 4.55
N PHE A 403 -18.94 0.59 3.21
CA PHE A 403 -19.91 1.18 2.30
C PHE A 403 -20.76 0.05 1.71
N SER A 404 -22.05 0.01 2.02
CA SER A 404 -22.95 -0.98 1.42
C SER A 404 -23.44 -0.53 0.05
N THR A 405 -23.67 0.78 -0.12
CA THR A 405 -24.36 1.33 -1.29
C THR A 405 -23.94 2.77 -1.62
N ALA A 406 -22.76 3.25 -1.22
CA ALA A 406 -22.31 4.62 -1.49
C ALA A 406 -20.96 4.69 -2.21
N SER A 407 -20.77 5.69 -3.06
CA SER A 407 -19.44 6.12 -3.55
C SER A 407 -19.00 7.37 -2.80
N TYR A 408 -17.71 7.52 -2.54
CA TYR A 408 -17.13 8.76 -2.02
C TYR A 408 -16.26 9.42 -3.07
N ARG A 409 -16.69 10.60 -3.55
CA ARG A 409 -16.02 11.32 -4.64
C ARG A 409 -16.27 12.81 -4.56
N ALA A 410 -15.46 13.58 -5.26
CA ALA A 410 -15.68 15.01 -5.43
C ALA A 410 -16.94 15.27 -6.27
N VAL A 411 -17.79 16.17 -5.78
CA VAL A 411 -18.92 16.76 -6.51
C VAL A 411 -18.76 18.27 -6.39
N ASN A 412 -18.62 18.98 -7.51
CA ASN A 412 -18.38 20.42 -7.54
C ASN A 412 -17.22 20.88 -6.63
N GLY A 413 -16.15 20.07 -6.55
CA GLY A 413 -14.97 20.36 -5.73
C GLY A 413 -15.06 19.94 -4.25
N VAL A 414 -16.21 19.45 -3.78
CA VAL A 414 -16.42 19.03 -2.40
C VAL A 414 -16.52 17.50 -2.31
N MET A 415 -15.75 16.89 -1.40
CA MET A 415 -15.85 15.44 -1.18
C MET A 415 -17.22 15.08 -0.60
N SER A 416 -17.94 14.22 -1.32
CA SER A 416 -19.34 13.92 -1.06
C SER A 416 -19.61 12.43 -1.21
N LEU A 417 -20.58 11.96 -0.44
CA LEU A 417 -21.18 10.65 -0.60
C LEU A 417 -22.30 10.73 -1.63
N VAL A 418 -22.29 9.83 -2.63
CA VAL A 418 -23.25 9.84 -3.75
C VAL A 418 -23.61 8.42 -4.19
N SER A 419 -24.91 8.20 -4.45
CA SER A 419 -25.51 6.99 -5.08
C SER A 419 -27.04 7.00 -4.88
N SER A 420 -27.75 6.07 -5.53
CA SER A 420 -29.11 5.67 -5.11
C SER A 420 -29.02 4.77 -3.87
N GLY A 421 -28.88 5.38 -2.69
CA GLY A 421 -28.80 4.68 -1.41
C GLY A 421 -27.52 4.96 -0.63
N VAL A 422 -27.34 6.17 -0.09
CA VAL A 422 -26.10 6.50 0.65
C VAL A 422 -26.11 5.86 2.04
N LYS A 423 -25.32 4.79 2.21
CA LYS A 423 -25.22 4.06 3.49
C LYS A 423 -23.79 3.65 3.84
N LEU A 424 -23.39 3.95 5.08
CA LEU A 424 -22.10 3.64 5.67
C LEU A 424 -22.25 3.04 7.07
N GLN A 425 -21.35 2.13 7.44
CA GLN A 425 -21.36 1.49 8.74
C GLN A 425 -19.96 1.36 9.33
N LYS A 426 -19.83 1.57 10.64
CA LYS A 426 -18.58 1.37 11.37
C LYS A 426 -18.84 0.81 12.76
N ARG A 427 -17.99 -0.12 13.21
CA ARG A 427 -18.00 -0.55 14.62
C ARG A 427 -17.32 0.49 15.48
N VAL A 428 -17.97 0.86 16.56
CA VAL A 428 -17.47 1.82 17.55
C VAL A 428 -17.57 1.22 18.95
N GLN A 429 -16.65 1.60 19.82
CA GLN A 429 -16.77 1.35 21.25
C GLN A 429 -17.25 2.65 21.89
N TYR A 430 -18.43 2.63 22.50
CA TYR A 430 -19.12 3.83 22.96
C TYR A 430 -19.51 3.72 24.44
N ASP A 431 -19.16 4.74 25.22
CA ASP A 431 -19.59 4.94 26.60
C ASP A 431 -20.60 6.10 26.66
N SER A 432 -21.87 5.72 26.60
CA SER A 432 -22.98 6.68 26.60
C SER A 432 -23.15 7.40 27.94
N SER A 433 -22.55 6.90 29.02
CA SER A 433 -22.61 7.52 30.34
C SER A 433 -21.63 8.70 30.45
N ALA A 434 -20.43 8.54 29.88
CA ALA A 434 -19.41 9.59 29.83
C ALA A 434 -19.73 10.63 28.73
N TYR A 435 -20.17 10.18 27.56
CA TYR A 435 -20.36 11.04 26.38
C TYR A 435 -21.80 10.97 25.83
N PRO A 436 -22.82 11.48 26.54
CA PRO A 436 -24.23 11.24 26.21
C PRO A 436 -24.73 11.93 24.94
N ASN A 437 -23.95 12.85 24.37
CA ASN A 437 -24.35 13.66 23.21
C ASN A 437 -23.60 13.21 21.96
N ILE A 438 -24.29 12.64 20.98
CA ILE A 438 -23.73 12.36 19.67
C ILE A 438 -23.92 13.59 18.79
N VAL A 439 -22.82 14.15 18.30
CA VAL A 439 -22.77 15.38 17.52
C VAL A 439 -22.24 15.06 16.13
N VAL A 440 -22.96 15.53 15.11
CA VAL A 440 -22.62 15.30 13.71
C VAL A 440 -22.51 16.64 13.00
N LYS A 441 -21.36 16.89 12.38
CA LYS A 441 -21.14 18.02 11.47
C LYS A 441 -21.42 17.57 10.05
N ALA A 442 -22.55 18.00 9.51
CA ALA A 442 -23.07 17.59 8.22
C ALA A 442 -23.48 18.83 7.39
N PRO A 443 -22.52 19.49 6.72
CA PRO A 443 -22.77 20.72 5.95
C PRO A 443 -23.61 20.53 4.68
N GLY A 444 -23.90 19.29 4.29
CA GLY A 444 -24.75 19.02 3.13
C GLY A 444 -25.59 17.77 3.32
N ILE A 445 -26.81 17.92 3.86
CA ILE A 445 -27.83 16.86 3.86
C ILE A 445 -28.95 17.26 2.89
N PRO A 446 -29.18 16.53 1.79
CA PRO A 446 -30.22 16.87 0.84
C PRO A 446 -31.61 16.63 1.44
N ALA A 447 -32.61 17.34 0.93
CA ALA A 447 -33.99 17.23 1.42
C ALA A 447 -34.60 15.84 1.20
N SER A 448 -34.08 15.11 0.20
CA SER A 448 -34.44 13.73 -0.14
C SER A 448 -33.91 12.70 0.86
N ALA A 449 -32.95 13.05 1.72
CA ALA A 449 -32.36 12.11 2.65
C ALA A 449 -33.35 11.61 3.73
N ASN A 450 -33.19 10.34 4.13
CA ASN A 450 -33.90 9.74 5.26
C ASN A 450 -33.77 10.63 6.51
N LYS A 451 -34.87 10.91 7.21
CA LYS A 451 -34.82 11.70 8.45
C LYS A 451 -34.08 11.02 9.59
N LYS A 452 -34.13 9.69 9.63
CA LYS A 452 -33.46 8.85 10.64
C LYS A 452 -32.12 8.29 10.14
N TRP A 453 -31.29 9.17 9.60
CA TRP A 453 -30.05 8.75 8.95
C TRP A 453 -28.98 8.27 9.93
N LEU A 454 -29.04 8.60 11.23
CA LEU A 454 -28.10 8.06 12.23
C LEU A 454 -28.78 6.93 13.01
N THR A 455 -28.09 5.80 13.15
CA THR A 455 -28.52 4.68 14.00
C THR A 455 -27.32 4.10 14.75
N LEU A 456 -27.52 3.76 16.03
CA LEU A 456 -26.63 2.86 16.76
C LEU A 456 -27.30 1.51 16.98
N SER A 457 -26.58 0.41 16.82
CA SER A 457 -27.13 -0.93 17.05
C SER A 457 -26.16 -1.88 17.73
N TYR A 458 -26.69 -2.75 18.59
CA TYR A 458 -25.98 -3.88 19.19
C TYR A 458 -26.99 -4.93 19.65
N SER A 459 -26.52 -6.13 20.00
CA SER A 459 -27.41 -7.21 20.45
C SER A 459 -27.59 -7.21 21.97
N ILE A 460 -28.84 -7.33 22.43
CA ILE A 460 -29.19 -7.64 23.83
C ILE A 460 -29.66 -9.09 23.88
N SER A 461 -28.99 -9.95 24.64
CA SER A 461 -29.32 -11.38 24.74
C SER A 461 -29.46 -12.06 23.36
N ALA A 462 -28.52 -11.78 22.45
CA ALA A 462 -28.51 -12.22 21.05
C ALA A 462 -29.61 -11.65 20.13
N ALA A 463 -30.56 -10.85 20.64
CA ALA A 463 -31.53 -10.14 19.82
C ALA A 463 -30.95 -8.79 19.34
N PRO A 464 -31.00 -8.46 18.04
CA PRO A 464 -30.51 -7.18 17.53
C PRO A 464 -31.43 -6.03 17.97
N GLU A 465 -30.84 -4.98 18.54
CA GLU A 465 -31.52 -3.75 18.93
C GLU A 465 -30.92 -2.56 18.19
N SER A 466 -31.77 -1.57 17.87
CA SER A 466 -31.37 -0.35 17.16
C SER A 466 -32.02 0.89 17.76
N TRP A 467 -31.21 1.92 17.96
CA TRP A 467 -31.60 3.27 18.39
C TRP A 467 -31.49 4.20 17.18
N GLU A 468 -32.63 4.64 16.67
CA GLU A 468 -32.74 5.49 15.48
C GLU A 468 -32.89 6.95 15.88
N PHE A 469 -32.05 7.81 15.34
CA PHE A 469 -32.01 9.23 15.68
C PHE A 469 -32.67 10.05 14.58
N ASP A 470 -33.78 10.71 14.92
CA ASP A 470 -34.54 11.55 14.02
C ASP A 470 -33.94 12.95 13.91
N SER A 471 -33.40 13.30 12.75
CA SER A 471 -32.73 14.58 12.51
C SER A 471 -33.65 15.80 12.56
N ASP A 472 -34.97 15.62 12.39
CA ASP A 472 -35.93 16.71 12.59
C ASP A 472 -36.15 17.00 14.10
N LYS A 473 -35.78 16.07 14.98
CA LYS A 473 -35.82 16.21 16.45
C LYS A 473 -34.45 16.54 17.06
N ALA A 474 -33.40 16.56 16.26
CA ALA A 474 -32.07 16.92 16.73
C ALA A 474 -32.04 18.39 17.17
N MET A 475 -31.26 18.69 18.21
CA MET A 475 -30.91 20.07 18.48
C MET A 475 -29.93 20.53 17.40
N LYS A 476 -30.25 21.63 16.72
CA LYS A 476 -29.38 22.21 15.69
C LYS A 476 -28.51 23.31 16.28
N VAL A 477 -27.23 23.29 15.93
CA VAL A 477 -26.27 24.35 16.26
C VAL A 477 -25.74 24.91 14.95
N GLY A 478 -25.99 26.19 14.67
CA GLY A 478 -25.78 26.73 13.33
C GLY A 478 -26.62 26.01 12.26
N GLU A 479 -26.13 25.99 11.02
CA GLU A 479 -26.85 25.40 9.87
C GLU A 479 -26.55 23.90 9.67
N ASP A 480 -25.46 23.40 10.24
CA ASP A 480 -24.87 22.12 9.84
C ASP A 480 -24.45 21.18 10.98
N ILE A 481 -24.69 21.55 12.24
CA ILE A 481 -24.40 20.66 13.39
C ILE A 481 -25.71 20.11 13.95
N TYR A 482 -25.79 18.78 14.02
CA TYR A 482 -26.89 18.02 14.60
C TYR A 482 -26.44 17.40 15.93
N VAL A 483 -27.19 17.65 17.00
CA VAL A 483 -26.91 17.09 18.32
C VAL A 483 -28.04 16.16 18.74
N PHE A 484 -27.67 14.92 19.04
CA PHE A 484 -28.55 13.85 19.47
C PHE A 484 -28.20 13.40 20.88
N LYS A 485 -29.17 13.43 21.80
CA LYS A 485 -29.00 12.89 23.15
C LYS A 485 -29.38 11.42 23.16
N ILE A 486 -28.46 10.57 23.62
CA ILE A 486 -28.68 9.13 23.67
C ILE A 486 -29.87 8.72 24.55
N THR A 487 -30.19 9.54 25.55
CA THR A 487 -31.30 9.33 26.50
C THR A 487 -32.68 9.58 25.90
N ASP A 488 -32.74 10.30 24.79
CA ASP A 488 -34.00 10.73 24.18
C ASP A 488 -34.57 9.66 23.24
N VAL A 489 -33.79 8.60 22.99
CA VAL A 489 -34.13 7.52 22.07
C VAL A 489 -34.22 6.19 22.82
N ARG A 490 -35.26 5.43 22.53
CA ARG A 490 -35.40 4.02 22.92
C ARG A 490 -35.20 3.13 21.71
N SER A 491 -34.76 1.89 21.95
CA SER A 491 -34.64 0.93 20.87
C SER A 491 -36.02 0.60 20.29
N LYS A 492 -36.06 -0.07 19.13
CA LYS A 492 -37.30 -0.56 18.53
C LYS A 492 -38.17 -1.39 19.49
N ASN A 493 -37.54 -2.12 20.42
CA ASN A 493 -38.22 -2.92 21.44
C ASN A 493 -38.30 -2.24 22.82
N GLY A 494 -38.01 -0.92 22.92
CA GLY A 494 -38.20 -0.11 24.12
C GLY A 494 -37.02 -0.03 25.09
N TYR A 495 -35.87 -0.63 24.76
CA TYR A 495 -34.70 -0.63 25.64
C TYR A 495 -33.99 0.73 25.68
N SER A 496 -33.45 1.10 26.85
CA SER A 496 -32.47 2.18 26.94
C SER A 496 -31.13 1.73 26.37
N PHE A 497 -30.36 2.66 25.80
CA PHE A 497 -28.98 2.36 25.43
C PHE A 497 -28.15 2.06 26.69
N SER A 498 -27.22 1.11 26.58
CA SER A 498 -26.34 0.70 27.68
C SER A 498 -25.50 1.85 28.21
N LYS A 499 -25.50 2.04 29.53
CA LYS A 499 -24.60 2.98 30.22
C LYS A 499 -23.17 2.44 30.38
N ALA A 500 -22.95 1.16 30.12
CA ALA A 500 -21.61 0.58 30.14
C ALA A 500 -20.95 0.74 28.76
N LEU A 501 -19.62 0.67 28.75
CA LEU A 501 -18.83 0.64 27.53
C LEU A 501 -19.31 -0.49 26.59
N THR A 502 -19.81 -0.11 25.42
CA THR A 502 -20.53 -1.02 24.53
C THR A 502 -19.92 -0.99 23.13
N ASN A 503 -19.69 -2.18 22.56
CA ASN A 503 -19.35 -2.29 21.14
C ASN A 503 -20.64 -2.21 20.32
N ALA A 504 -20.85 -1.10 19.64
CA ALA A 504 -22.00 -0.84 18.79
C ALA A 504 -21.60 -0.73 17.32
N THR A 505 -22.57 -0.90 16.43
CA THR A 505 -22.46 -0.52 15.03
C THR A 505 -23.13 0.82 14.85
N MET A 506 -22.35 1.82 14.44
CA MET A 506 -22.86 3.10 13.98
C MET A 506 -23.18 3.00 12.50
N THR A 507 -24.40 3.37 12.13
CA THR A 507 -24.88 3.38 10.74
C THR A 507 -25.30 4.80 10.38
N LEU A 508 -24.82 5.27 9.24
CA LEU A 508 -25.26 6.48 8.57
C LEU A 508 -25.99 6.06 7.29
N ASP A 509 -27.32 6.16 7.25
CA ASP A 509 -28.19 5.68 6.17
C ASP A 509 -29.13 6.78 5.68
N PHE A 510 -28.66 7.54 4.69
CA PHE A 510 -29.39 8.67 4.11
C PHE A 510 -30.42 8.23 3.07
N GLY A 511 -30.54 6.94 2.78
CA GLY A 511 -31.48 6.44 1.78
C GLY A 511 -31.12 6.88 0.36
N ASP A 512 -32.10 6.83 -0.54
CA ASP A 512 -31.92 7.30 -1.92
C ASP A 512 -31.94 8.83 -1.95
N THR A 513 -30.77 9.43 -2.20
CA THR A 513 -30.62 10.89 -2.28
C THR A 513 -30.89 11.41 -3.68
N CYS A 514 -31.42 10.59 -4.59
CA CYS A 514 -31.67 10.94 -5.99
C CYS A 514 -30.42 11.49 -6.71
N GLY A 515 -29.23 11.07 -6.26
CA GLY A 515 -27.95 11.56 -6.79
C GLY A 515 -27.45 12.87 -6.17
N GLU A 516 -28.20 13.48 -5.25
CA GLU A 516 -27.74 14.65 -4.48
C GLU A 516 -26.61 14.24 -3.51
N PRO A 517 -25.56 15.07 -3.37
CA PRO A 517 -24.43 14.77 -2.50
C PRO A 517 -24.78 14.89 -1.03
N VAL A 518 -24.27 13.94 -0.24
CA VAL A 518 -24.26 14.02 1.23
C VAL A 518 -22.84 14.38 1.70
N VAL A 519 -22.71 15.42 2.50
CA VAL A 519 -21.43 15.89 3.06
C VAL A 519 -21.49 15.80 4.58
N ILE A 520 -20.55 15.04 5.14
CA ILE A 520 -20.35 14.89 6.59
C ILE A 520 -18.86 15.02 6.85
N GLU A 521 -18.51 15.92 7.76
CA GLU A 521 -17.12 16.15 8.13
C GLU A 521 -16.69 15.21 9.27
N TRP A 522 -17.52 15.10 10.31
CA TRP A 522 -17.21 14.26 11.47
C TRP A 522 -18.43 13.85 12.29
N VAL A 523 -18.27 12.76 13.03
CA VAL A 523 -19.19 12.33 14.10
C VAL A 523 -18.40 12.23 15.40
N ARG A 524 -18.88 12.89 16.46
CA ARG A 524 -18.23 12.91 17.77
C ARG A 524 -19.24 12.60 18.88
N SER A 525 -18.77 12.04 19.99
CA SER A 525 -19.54 12.00 21.24
C SER A 525 -18.95 12.98 22.24
N LEU A 526 -19.79 13.82 22.84
CA LEU A 526 -19.39 14.88 23.77
C LEU A 526 -20.01 14.70 25.16
N THR A 527 -19.26 15.12 26.17
CA THR A 527 -19.79 15.37 27.52
C THR A 527 -20.80 16.53 27.49
N ASN A 528 -21.60 16.68 28.55
CA ASN A 528 -22.50 17.83 28.67
C ASN A 528 -21.75 19.17 28.77
N ALA A 529 -20.56 19.18 29.39
CA ALA A 529 -19.73 20.38 29.50
C ALA A 529 -19.14 20.79 28.14
N GLU A 530 -18.66 19.83 27.35
CA GLU A 530 -18.15 20.10 26.00
C GLU A 530 -19.25 20.60 25.06
N LEU A 531 -20.48 20.06 25.18
CA LEU A 531 -21.60 20.52 24.35
C LEU A 531 -21.91 22.01 24.57
N GLN A 532 -21.75 22.52 25.79
CA GLN A 532 -21.93 23.96 26.09
C GLN A 532 -20.90 24.85 25.37
N SER A 533 -19.75 24.32 24.97
CA SER A 533 -18.75 25.06 24.20
C SER A 533 -18.99 25.03 22.69
N VAL A 534 -19.87 24.13 22.23
CA VAL A 534 -20.30 24.02 20.84
C VAL A 534 -21.53 24.89 20.56
N GLN A 535 -22.41 25.03 21.56
CA GLN A 535 -23.56 25.95 21.57
C GLN A 535 -23.12 27.41 21.69
#